data_AF-A0A8S3ENM5-F1
#
_entry.id   AF-A0A8S3ENM5-F1
#
_cell.length_a   1.000
_cell.length_b   1.000
_cell.length_c   1.000
_cell.angle_alpha   90.00
_cell.angle_beta   90.00
_cell.angle_gamma   90.00
#
_symmetry.space_group_name_H-M   'P 1'
#
loop_
_entity.id
_entity.type
_entity.pdbx_description
1 polymer ?
#
loop_
_entity_poly.entity_id
_entity_poly.type
_entity_poly.pdbx_seq_one_letter_code
_entity_poly.pdbx_strand_id
1 'polypeptide(L)' 'MKIGKELLAKMPENYRNDNITSTSAIDMLMKFGDVESAERIFRSIKAKDIITYGAMVK' A
#
# COMPACT_ATOMS: atom_id res chain seq x y z
N MET A 1 -0.85 6.73 -13.67
CA MET A 1 -0.76 5.35 -13.14
C MET A 1 -2.15 4.71 -13.01
N LYS A 2 -2.78 4.31 -14.12
CA LYS A 2 -4.09 3.64 -14.07
C LYS A 2 -3.94 2.13 -13.80
N ILE A 3 -2.90 1.54 -14.40
CA ILE A 3 -2.60 0.11 -14.35
C ILE A 3 -2.28 -0.37 -12.93
N GLY A 4 -1.44 0.35 -12.18
CA GLY A 4 -1.06 -0.07 -10.82
C GLY A 4 -2.24 -0.08 -9.83
N LYS A 5 -3.10 0.96 -9.88
CA LYS A 5 -4.32 1.02 -9.05
C LYS A 5 -5.36 -0.03 -9.48
N GLU A 6 -5.55 -0.24 -10.78
CA GLU A 6 -6.47 -1.27 -11.30
C GLU A 6 -6.01 -2.70 -10.98
N LEU A 7 -4.70 -2.96 -11.02
CA LEU A 7 -4.13 -4.26 -10.66
C LEU A 7 -4.37 -4.57 -9.18
N LEU A 8 -4.09 -3.61 -8.29
CA LEU A 8 -4.39 -3.70 -6.85
C LEU A 8 -5.89 -3.88 -6.58
N ALA A 9 -6.76 -3.22 -7.36
CA ALA A 9 -8.21 -3.36 -7.23
C ALA A 9 -8.73 -4.74 -7.67
N LYS A 10 -8.05 -5.39 -8.61
CA LYS A 10 -8.41 -6.71 -9.16
C LYS A 10 -7.78 -7.89 -8.42
N MET A 11 -6.90 -7.65 -7.44
CA MET A 11 -6.31 -8.75 -6.66
C MET A 11 -7.37 -9.40 -5.76
N PRO A 12 -7.33 -10.74 -5.63
CA PRO A 12 -8.26 -11.47 -4.79
C PRO A 12 -8.12 -11.04 -3.32
N GLU A 13 -9.21 -11.13 -2.57
CA GLU A 13 -9.36 -10.53 -1.23
C GLU A 13 -8.32 -11.03 -0.21
N ASN A 14 -7.83 -12.25 -0.41
CA ASN A 14 -6.76 -12.86 0.37
C ASN A 14 -5.38 -12.17 0.21
N TYR A 15 -5.12 -11.53 -0.93
CA TYR A 15 -3.89 -10.75 -1.16
C TYR A 15 -3.98 -9.33 -0.61
N ARG A 16 -5.19 -8.76 -0.50
CA ARG A 16 -5.42 -7.45 0.11
C ARG A 16 -5.06 -7.41 1.59
N ASN A 17 -5.04 -8.57 2.25
CA ASN A 17 -4.75 -8.69 3.68
C ASN A 17 -3.27 -9.03 3.96
N ASP A 18 -2.44 -9.15 2.92
CA ASP A 18 -1.01 -9.37 3.07
C ASP A 18 -0.27 -8.04 3.21
N ASN A 19 0.60 -7.97 4.22
CA ASN A 19 1.40 -6.78 4.53
C ASN A 19 2.27 -6.38 3.34
N ILE A 20 2.75 -7.34 2.55
CA ILE A 20 3.64 -7.08 1.41
C ILE A 20 2.89 -6.33 0.31
N THR A 21 1.65 -6.76 0.02
CA THR A 21 0.80 -6.12 -0.99
C THR A 21 0.43 -4.70 -0.55
N SER A 22 0.06 -4.53 0.71
CA SER A 22 -0.28 -3.22 1.28
C SER A 22 0.93 -2.28 1.30
N THR A 23 2.10 -2.78 1.68
CA THR A 23 3.37 -2.03 1.68
C THR A 23 3.79 -1.62 0.27
N SER A 24 3.60 -2.49 -0.72
CA SER A 24 3.86 -2.18 -2.12
C SER A 24 2.92 -1.10 -2.66
N ALA A 25 1.64 -1.12 -2.23
CA ALA A 25 0.68 -0.08 -2.57
C ALA A 25 1.07 1.28 -1.96
N ILE A 26 1.49 1.29 -0.69
CA ILE A 26 1.98 2.49 0.00
C ILE A 26 3.18 3.08 -0.74
N ASP A 27 4.20 2.26 -1.05
CA ASP A 27 5.40 2.70 -1.78
C ASP A 27 5.06 3.34 -3.12
N MET A 28 4.12 2.73 -3.85
CA MET A 28 3.65 3.26 -5.13
C MET A 28 2.93 4.59 -4.94
N LEU A 29 2.00 4.69 -3.98
CA LEU A 29 1.22 5.91 -3.73
C LEU A 29 2.11 7.08 -3.29
N MET A 30 3.08 6.83 -2.40
CA MET A 30 4.07 7.82 -1.97
C MET A 30 4.89 8.36 -3.15
N LYS A 31 5.36 7.50 -4.05
CA LYS A 31 6.09 7.90 -5.27
C LYS A 31 5.28 8.80 -6.22
N PHE A 32 3.95 8.72 -6.19
CA PHE A 32 3.07 9.59 -6.98
C PHE A 32 2.51 10.78 -6.19
N GLY A 33 2.95 10.98 -4.95
CA GLY A 33 2.50 12.07 -4.08
C GLY A 33 1.08 11.89 -3.52
N ASP A 34 0.48 10.71 -3.66
CA ASP A 34 -0.86 10.40 -3.14
C ASP A 34 -0.77 9.92 -1.68
N VAL A 35 -0.30 10.83 -0.81
CA VAL A 35 0.05 10.55 0.59
C VAL A 35 -1.19 10.16 1.40
N GLU A 36 -2.34 10.78 1.14
CA GLU A 36 -3.59 10.49 1.85
C GLU A 36 -4.05 9.04 1.64
N SER A 37 -4.00 8.57 0.39
CA SER A 37 -4.34 7.17 0.08
C SER A 37 -3.34 6.20 0.71
N ALA A 38 -2.05 6.55 0.69
CA ALA A 38 -0.99 5.74 1.31
C ALA A 38 -1.23 5.61 2.83
N GLU A 39 -1.53 6.71 3.50
CA GLU A 39 -1.79 6.75 4.93
C GLU A 39 -3.02 5.92 5.31
N ARG A 40 -4.10 5.99 4.51
CA ARG A 40 -5.31 5.18 4.74
C ARG A 40 -5.00 3.68 4.70
N ILE A 41 -4.20 3.23 3.74
CA ILE A 41 -3.78 1.82 3.65
C ILE A 41 -2.87 1.47 4.82
N PHE A 42 -1.88 2.31 5.12
CA PHE A 42 -0.97 2.11 6.25
C PHE A 42 -1.72 1.95 7.58
N ARG A 43 -2.74 2.77 7.83
CA ARG A 43 -3.58 2.67 9.04
C ARG A 43 -4.39 1.37 9.09
N SER A 44 -4.79 0.82 7.96
CA SER A 44 -5.55 -0.44 7.90
C SER A 44 -4.72 -1.69 8.22
N ILE A 45 -3.38 -1.61 8.10
CA ILE A 45 -2.47 -2.72 8.42
C ILE A 45 -2.43 -2.94 9.94
N LYS A 46 -2.86 -4.13 10.39
CA LYS A 46 -2.93 -4.47 11.83
C LYS A 46 -1.56 -4.62 12.48
N ALA A 47 -0.65 -5.38 11.85
CA ALA A 47 0.69 -5.62 12.34
C ALA A 47 1.70 -4.99 11.37
N LYS A 48 2.22 -3.81 11.71
CA LYS A 48 3.18 -3.10 10.86
C LYS A 48 4.59 -3.59 11.17
N ASP A 49 5.38 -3.82 10.12
CA ASP A 49 6.79 -4.16 10.23
C ASP A 49 7.69 -3.02 9.72
N ILE A 50 9.01 -3.21 9.84
CA ILE A 50 10.00 -2.21 9.43
C ILE A 50 9.87 -1.81 7.94
N ILE A 51 9.40 -2.73 7.09
CA ILE A 51 9.21 -2.48 5.67
C ILE A 51 8.00 -1.56 5.47
N THR A 52 6.91 -1.83 6.20
CA THR A 52 5.68 -1.03 6.20
C THR A 52 5.95 0.40 6.64
N TYR A 53 6.74 0.61 7.69
CA TYR A 53 7.16 1.95 8.13
C TYR A 53 8.09 2.62 7.12
N GLY A 54 9.05 1.88 6.56
CA GLY A 54 9.98 2.40 5.56
C GLY A 54 9.28 2.88 4.27
N ALA A 55 8.16 2.28 3.90
CA ALA A 55 7.37 2.71 2.75
C ALA A 55 6.70 4.09 2.94
N MET A 56 6.38 4.50 4.17
CA MET A 56 5.77 5.81 4.47
C MET A 56 6.77 6.96 4.55
N VAL A 57 8.07 6.66 4.68
CA VAL A 57 9.13 7.67 4.84
C VAL A 57 9.76 8.08 3.50
N LYS A 58 9.40 7.40 2.40
CA LYS A 58 9.91 7.66 1.05
C LYS A 58 9.40 8.96 0.43
#